data_AF-A0AAQ4F1S8-F1
#
_entry.id   AF-A0AAQ4F1S8-F1
#
_cell.length_a   1.000
_cell.length_b   1.000
_cell.length_c   1.000
_cell.angle_alpha   90.00
_cell.angle_beta   90.00
_cell.angle_gamma   90.00
#
_symmetry.space_group_name_H-M   'P 1'
#
loop_
_entity.id
_entity.type
_entity.pdbx_description
1 polymer ?
#
loop_
_entity_poly.entity_id
_entity_poly.type
_entity_poly.pdbx_seq_one_letter_code
_entity_poly.pdbx_strand_id
1 'polypeptide(L)'
;MQRGTLLDVERKRRDWINRKSRQAYQRKINCTGGDSRVLTRVAALEIALAAFHATANERGGSSKERDERHSFPGVKEAFSSEMLFFLVYCRVTCGSPLHCGEVLKHVELFGAVFQCPNESKMTSSTPKCSFFGD
;
A
#
# COMPACT_ATOMS: atom_id res chain seq x y z
N MET A 1 15.54 7.16 14.97
CA MET A 1 15.93 7.07 13.54
C MET A 1 16.09 5.60 13.17
N GLN A 2 15.30 5.06 12.24
CA GLN A 2 15.45 3.68 11.77
C GLN A 2 16.84 3.45 11.17
N ARG A 3 17.44 2.28 11.44
CA ARG A 3 18.81 1.94 11.03
C ARG A 3 18.99 1.76 9.50
N GLY A 4 17.91 1.54 8.75
CA GLY A 4 17.97 1.18 7.33
C GLY A 4 18.45 2.28 6.39
N THR A 5 18.16 3.55 6.67
CA THR A 5 18.62 4.70 5.85
C THR A 5 20.05 5.14 6.17
N LEU A 6 20.68 4.53 7.18
CA LEU A 6 22.06 4.82 7.58
C LEU A 6 23.08 3.97 6.83
N LEU A 7 22.62 2.95 6.11
CA LEU A 7 23.44 2.02 5.36
C LEU A 7 23.28 2.29 3.87
N ASP A 8 24.39 2.37 3.15
CA ASP A 8 24.40 2.45 1.68
C ASP A 8 24.07 1.09 1.05
N VAL A 9 24.09 1.03 -0.27
CA VAL A 9 23.82 -0.20 -1.04
C VAL A 9 24.78 -1.34 -0.71
N GLU A 10 25.97 -1.04 -0.18
CA GLU A 10 26.98 -2.01 0.26
C GLU A 10 26.83 -2.38 1.75
N ARG A 11 25.75 -1.92 2.39
CA ARG A 11 25.51 -2.05 3.83
C ARG A 11 26.55 -1.36 4.70
N LYS A 12 27.24 -0.35 4.18
CA LYS A 12 28.22 0.44 4.94
C LYS A 12 27.57 1.69 5.52
N ARG A 13 28.00 2.06 6.72
CA ARG A 13 27.50 3.26 7.40
C ARG A 13 28.14 4.50 6.81
N ARG A 14 27.47 5.12 5.85
CA ARG A 14 27.92 6.34 5.14
C ARG A 14 26.75 7.28 4.96
N ASP A 15 27.04 8.58 4.88
CA ASP A 15 26.00 9.56 4.59
C ASP A 15 25.81 9.66 3.08
N TRP A 16 24.92 8.83 2.54
CA TRP A 16 24.65 8.74 1.10
C TRP A 16 23.34 9.44 0.68
N ILE A 17 22.56 9.94 1.65
CA ILE A 17 21.29 10.64 1.41
C ILE A 17 21.48 12.13 1.68
N ASN A 18 21.26 12.97 0.67
CA ASN A 18 21.36 14.42 0.84
C ASN A 18 20.31 14.96 1.85
N ARG A 19 20.56 16.17 2.37
CA ARG A 19 19.71 16.81 3.38
C ARG A 19 18.24 16.96 2.93
N LYS A 20 18.00 17.33 1.67
CA LYS A 20 16.64 17.52 1.13
C LYS A 20 15.86 16.21 1.12
N SER A 21 16.48 15.11 0.69
CA SER A 21 15.89 13.77 0.69
C SER A 21 15.59 13.27 2.10
N ARG A 22 16.45 13.56 3.08
CA ARG A 22 16.17 13.27 4.51
C ARG A 22 14.97 14.04 5.04
N GLN A 23 14.87 15.33 4.72
CA GLN A 23 13.71 16.14 5.11
C GLN A 23 12.42 15.65 4.45
N ALA A 24 12.47 15.27 3.16
CA ALA A 24 11.32 14.69 2.46
C ALA A 24 10.88 13.37 3.10
N TYR A 25 11.82 12.48 3.42
CA TYR A 25 11.53 11.22 4.12
C TYR A 25 10.89 11.47 5.49
N GLN A 26 11.39 12.44 6.26
CA GLN A 26 10.80 12.78 7.55
C GLN A 26 9.37 13.32 7.42
N ARG A 27 9.08 14.15 6.40
CA ARG A 27 7.71 14.62 6.12
C ARG A 27 6.76 13.45 5.83
N LYS A 28 7.22 12.46 5.06
CA LYS A 28 6.44 11.25 4.76
C LYS A 28 6.14 10.42 6.01
N ILE A 29 7.11 10.27 6.92
CA ILE A 29 6.88 9.61 8.22
C ILE A 29 5.88 10.40 9.08
N ASN A 30 5.99 11.73 9.08
CA ASN A 30 5.07 12.57 9.86
C ASN A 30 3.63 12.46 9.34
N CYS A 31 3.44 12.24 8.04
CA CYS A 31 2.12 11.97 7.46
C CYS A 31 1.46 10.73 8.10
N THR A 32 2.22 9.68 8.38
CA THR A 32 1.71 8.45 9.04
C THR A 32 1.68 8.55 10.56
N GLY A 33 1.56 9.76 11.11
CA GLY A 33 1.54 10.01 12.56
C GLY A 33 2.88 9.72 13.25
N GLY A 34 3.99 9.68 12.50
CA GLY A 34 5.31 9.37 13.02
C GLY A 34 5.68 7.87 12.97
N ASP A 35 4.75 6.99 12.59
CA ASP A 35 5.04 5.55 12.51
C ASP A 35 5.63 5.18 11.15
N SER A 36 6.97 5.14 11.10
CA SER A 36 7.72 4.67 9.93
C SER A 36 7.36 3.26 9.44
N ARG A 37 6.83 2.38 10.30
CA ARG A 37 6.44 1.02 9.90
C ARG A 37 5.19 1.03 9.02
N VAL A 38 4.26 1.95 9.28
CA VAL A 38 3.09 2.18 8.42
C VAL A 38 3.57 2.64 7.05
N LEU A 39 4.45 3.65 6.99
CA LEU A 39 5.00 4.16 5.74
C LEU A 39 5.71 3.06 4.92
N THR A 40 6.53 2.22 5.55
CA THR A 40 7.18 1.08 4.88
C THR A 40 6.17 0.08 4.32
N ARG A 41 5.09 -0.22 5.06
CA ARG A 41 4.03 -1.12 4.57
C ARG A 41 3.21 -0.52 3.45
N VAL A 42 2.94 0.79 3.48
CA VAL A 42 2.30 1.48 2.36
C VAL A 42 3.17 1.37 1.12
N ALA A 43 4.46 1.69 1.22
CA ALA A 43 5.40 1.59 0.10
C ALA A 43 5.45 0.17 -0.49
N ALA A 44 5.54 -0.85 0.37
CA ALA A 44 5.56 -2.24 -0.07
C ALA A 44 4.26 -2.64 -0.79
N LEU A 45 3.11 -2.19 -0.30
CA LEU A 45 1.82 -2.47 -0.90
C LEU A 45 1.63 -1.73 -2.24
N GLU A 46 2.08 -0.48 -2.35
CA GLU A 46 2.10 0.29 -3.60
C GLU A 46 2.95 -0.42 -4.68
N ILE A 47 4.14 -0.90 -4.32
CA ILE A 47 5.00 -1.69 -5.23
C ILE A 47 4.30 -2.98 -5.66
N ALA A 48 3.73 -3.73 -4.70
CA ALA A 48 3.05 -4.98 -5.00
C ALA A 48 1.83 -4.77 -5.92
N LEU A 49 1.08 -3.69 -5.71
CA LEU A 49 -0.07 -3.32 -6.53
C LEU A 49 0.37 -2.92 -7.95
N ALA A 50 1.45 -2.15 -8.08
CA ALA A 50 2.02 -1.81 -9.38
C ALA A 50 2.49 -3.06 -10.15
N ALA A 51 3.14 -4.01 -9.46
CA ALA A 51 3.56 -5.28 -10.05
C ALA A 51 2.36 -6.16 -10.45
N PHE A 52 1.32 -6.21 -9.63
CA PHE A 52 0.07 -6.90 -9.95
C PHE A 52 -0.56 -6.34 -11.25
N HIS A 53 -0.63 -5.02 -11.37
CA HIS A 53 -1.12 -4.35 -12.58
C HIS A 53 -0.23 -4.55 -13.81
N ALA A 54 1.09 -4.52 -13.64
CA ALA A 54 2.04 -4.76 -14.72
C ALA A 54 1.90 -6.18 -15.28
N THR A 55 1.79 -7.18 -14.39
CA THR A 55 1.64 -8.59 -14.78
C THR A 55 0.33 -8.84 -15.53
N ALA A 56 -0.77 -8.19 -15.11
CA ALA A 56 -2.05 -8.25 -15.82
C ALA A 56 -1.95 -7.64 -17.23
N ASN A 57 -1.18 -6.57 -17.40
CA ASN A 57 -0.99 -5.92 -18.69
C ASN A 57 -0.05 -6.71 -19.62
N GLU A 58 1.01 -7.35 -19.10
CA GLU A 58 1.99 -8.12 -19.88
C GLU A 58 1.42 -9.41 -20.47
N ARG A 59 0.40 -10.01 -19.85
CA ARG A 59 -0.25 -11.23 -20.34
C ARG A 59 -1.17 -11.00 -21.55
N GLY A 60 -1.24 -9.78 -22.08
CA GLY A 60 -2.23 -9.42 -23.10
C GLY A 60 -3.66 -9.40 -22.55
N GLY A 61 -3.80 -9.36 -21.23
CA GLY A 61 -5.07 -9.23 -20.55
C GLY A 61 -5.76 -7.95 -21.01
N SER A 62 -6.82 -8.08 -21.79
CA SER A 62 -7.79 -6.98 -21.94
C SER A 62 -8.26 -6.57 -20.53
N SER A 63 -8.83 -5.37 -20.35
CA SER A 63 -9.34 -4.94 -19.02
C SER A 63 -10.27 -5.96 -18.35
N LYS A 64 -10.81 -6.93 -19.11
CA LYS A 64 -11.58 -8.08 -18.64
C LYS A 64 -10.87 -8.98 -17.60
N GLU A 65 -9.53 -9.13 -17.61
CA GLU A 65 -8.83 -9.96 -16.60
C GLU A 65 -8.75 -9.27 -15.23
N ARG A 66 -8.73 -7.93 -15.19
CA ARG A 66 -8.86 -7.18 -13.91
C ARG A 66 -10.26 -7.27 -13.33
N ASP A 67 -11.26 -7.30 -14.21
CA ASP A 67 -12.67 -7.43 -13.85
C ASP A 67 -13.12 -8.89 -13.69
N GLU A 68 -12.20 -9.87 -13.78
CA GLU A 68 -12.52 -11.26 -13.48
C GLU A 68 -13.10 -11.37 -12.07
N ARG A 69 -14.33 -11.88 -12.01
CA ARG A 69 -15.07 -12.05 -10.77
C ARG A 69 -14.90 -13.47 -10.26
N HIS A 70 -14.28 -13.57 -9.10
CA HIS A 70 -13.99 -14.81 -8.42
C HIS A 70 -15.04 -15.05 -7.35
N SER A 71 -15.78 -16.15 -7.48
CA SER A 71 -16.76 -16.59 -6.48
C SER A 71 -16.14 -17.61 -5.55
N PHE A 72 -16.39 -17.48 -4.25
CA PHE A 72 -15.88 -18.41 -3.24
C PHE A 72 -17.04 -19.15 -2.57
N PRO A 73 -16.88 -20.44 -2.24
CA PRO A 73 -17.90 -21.19 -1.51
C PRO A 73 -18.28 -20.46 -0.20
N GLY A 74 -19.58 -20.21 -0.02
CA GLY A 74 -20.11 -19.52 1.16
C GLY A 74 -20.09 -17.99 1.12
N VAL A 75 -19.59 -17.37 0.05
CA VAL A 75 -19.70 -15.92 -0.17
C VAL A 75 -20.69 -15.62 -1.29
N LYS A 76 -21.67 -14.75 -1.02
CA LYS A 76 -22.72 -14.40 -1.98
C LYS A 76 -22.24 -13.42 -3.06
N GLU A 77 -21.30 -12.54 -2.73
CA GLU A 77 -20.70 -11.63 -3.69
C GLU A 77 -19.48 -12.25 -4.39
N ALA A 78 -19.36 -12.01 -5.70
CA ALA A 78 -18.15 -12.33 -6.44
C ALA A 78 -17.19 -11.12 -6.36
N PHE A 79 -15.92 -11.39 -6.08
CA PHE A 79 -14.89 -10.37 -5.90
C PHE A 79 -14.08 -10.17 -7.17
N SER A 80 -13.75 -8.92 -7.51
CA SER A 80 -12.76 -8.66 -8.56
C SER A 80 -11.37 -9.10 -8.11
N SER A 81 -10.47 -9.32 -9.07
CA SER A 81 -9.06 -9.62 -8.79
C SER A 81 -8.39 -8.54 -7.90
N GLU A 82 -8.75 -7.26 -8.06
CA GLU A 82 -8.26 -6.16 -7.22
C GLU A 82 -8.84 -6.22 -5.79
N MET A 83 -10.12 -6.56 -5.61
CA MET A 83 -10.69 -6.78 -4.28
C MET A 83 -9.95 -7.91 -3.57
N LEU A 84 -9.68 -9.01 -4.27
CA LEU A 84 -8.93 -10.14 -3.74
C LEU A 84 -7.50 -9.79 -3.35
N PHE A 85 -6.81 -8.99 -4.15
CA PHE A 85 -5.47 -8.51 -3.82
C PHE A 85 -5.43 -7.86 -2.42
N PHE A 86 -6.37 -6.96 -2.14
CA PHE A 86 -6.45 -6.29 -0.84
C PHE A 86 -6.94 -7.21 0.29
N LEU A 87 -7.87 -8.13 0.02
CA LEU A 87 -8.33 -9.11 1.01
C LEU A 87 -7.22 -10.07 1.42
N VAL A 88 -6.41 -10.54 0.46
CA VAL A 88 -5.25 -11.39 0.72
C VAL A 88 -4.21 -10.64 1.57
N TYR A 89 -3.96 -9.35 1.28
CA TYR A 89 -3.10 -8.53 2.13
C TYR A 89 -3.58 -8.49 3.58
N CYS A 90 -4.87 -8.22 3.81
CA CYS A 90 -5.45 -8.25 5.16
C CYS A 90 -5.35 -9.62 5.82
N ARG A 91 -5.53 -10.71 5.05
CA ARG A 91 -5.44 -12.07 5.57
C ARG A 91 -4.02 -12.41 6.02
N VAL A 92 -3.01 -12.07 5.22
CA VAL A 92 -1.59 -12.32 5.52
C VAL A 92 -1.13 -11.47 6.71
N THR A 93 -1.69 -10.28 6.87
CA THR A 93 -1.36 -9.38 7.98
C THR A 93 -2.27 -9.60 9.21
N CYS A 94 -3.14 -10.60 9.20
CA CYS A 94 -3.97 -10.94 10.35
C CYS A 94 -3.08 -11.36 11.53
N GLY A 95 -3.29 -10.78 12.71
CA GLY A 95 -2.44 -11.00 13.90
C GLY A 95 -1.17 -10.13 13.94
N SER A 96 -0.92 -9.30 12.93
CA SER A 96 0.13 -8.27 12.99
C SER A 96 -0.22 -7.16 13.99
N PRO A 97 0.76 -6.56 14.69
CA PRO A 97 0.52 -5.41 15.58
C PRO A 97 0.07 -4.15 14.82
N LEU A 98 0.37 -4.07 13.52
CA LEU A 98 -0.23 -3.09 12.61
C LEU A 98 -1.42 -3.72 11.92
N HIS A 99 -2.61 -3.15 12.14
CA HIS A 99 -3.85 -3.61 11.54
C HIS A 99 -3.85 -3.26 10.04
N CYS A 100 -4.36 -4.14 9.17
CA CYS A 100 -4.31 -3.89 7.71
C CYS A 100 -5.00 -2.57 7.32
N GLY A 101 -6.07 -2.21 8.02
CA GLY A 101 -6.78 -0.94 7.84
C GLY A 101 -5.92 0.32 8.06
N GLU A 102 -4.93 0.26 8.95
CA GLU A 102 -4.01 1.39 9.18
C GLU A 102 -3.11 1.67 7.98
N VAL A 103 -2.85 0.66 7.15
CA VAL A 103 -2.07 0.78 5.91
C VAL A 103 -3.00 1.10 4.74
N LEU A 104 -4.09 0.34 4.60
CA LEU A 104 -5.00 0.44 3.45
C LEU A 104 -5.67 1.81 3.33
N LYS A 105 -5.90 2.52 4.45
CA LYS A 105 -6.45 3.88 4.40
C LYS A 105 -5.55 4.87 3.64
N HIS A 106 -4.27 4.56 3.42
CA HIS A 106 -3.35 5.43 2.68
C HIS A 106 -3.24 5.05 1.19
N VAL A 107 -3.80 3.92 0.77
CA VAL A 107 -3.80 3.49 -0.64
C VAL A 107 -5.06 4.01 -1.31
N GLU A 108 -4.93 4.92 -2.27
CA GLU A 108 -6.08 5.56 -2.93
C GLU A 108 -7.01 4.56 -3.62
N LEU A 109 -6.42 3.61 -4.35
CA LEU A 109 -7.17 2.63 -5.13
C LEU A 109 -8.07 1.75 -4.25
N PHE A 110 -7.71 1.53 -2.98
CA PHE A 110 -8.52 0.73 -2.06
C PHE A 110 -9.95 1.29 -1.94
N GLY A 111 -10.08 2.61 -1.79
CA GLY A 111 -11.39 3.26 -1.67
C GLY A 111 -12.25 3.09 -2.92
N ALA A 112 -11.64 3.19 -4.10
CA ALA A 112 -12.31 3.00 -5.39
C ALA A 112 -12.77 1.54 -5.58
N VAL A 113 -11.88 0.58 -5.31
CA VAL A 113 -12.14 -0.86 -5.49
C VAL A 113 -13.28 -1.35 -4.61
N PHE A 114 -13.33 -0.91 -3.34
CA PHE A 114 -14.41 -1.28 -2.42
C PHE A 114 -15.59 -0.30 -2.41
N GLN A 115 -15.60 0.69 -3.31
CA GLN A 115 -16.64 1.72 -3.39
C GLN A 115 -16.95 2.34 -2.02
N CYS A 116 -15.90 2.61 -1.24
CA CYS A 116 -16.05 3.13 0.12
C CYS A 116 -16.67 4.53 0.10
N PRO A 117 -17.69 4.82 0.94
CA PRO A 117 -18.27 6.15 1.04
C PRO A 117 -17.21 7.20 1.42
N ASN A 118 -17.32 8.44 0.95
CA ASN A 118 -16.31 9.50 1.19
C ASN A 118 -16.02 9.79 2.69
N GLU A 119 -16.96 9.45 3.57
CA GLU A 119 -16.86 9.70 5.02
C GLU A 119 -16.56 8.44 5.83
N SER A 120 -16.24 7.31 5.19
CA SER A 120 -15.91 6.08 5.92
C SER A 120 -14.56 6.22 6.62
N LYS A 121 -14.33 5.49 7.73
CA LYS A 121 -13.03 5.47 8.42
C LYS A 121 -11.83 5.07 7.53
N MET A 122 -12.09 4.44 6.38
CA MET A 122 -11.07 4.01 5.41
C MET A 122 -10.75 5.07 4.34
N THR A 123 -11.63 6.07 4.18
CA THR A 123 -11.58 7.08 3.11
C THR A 123 -11.66 8.51 3.63
N SER A 124 -12.13 8.72 4.84
CA SER A 124 -12.31 10.03 5.47
C SER A 124 -10.99 10.70 5.80
N SER A 125 -10.87 11.98 5.41
CA SER A 125 -10.09 13.12 5.96
C SER A 125 -8.64 12.94 6.45
N THR A 126 -8.10 11.72 6.46
CA THR A 126 -6.69 11.45 6.72
C THR A 126 -5.94 11.67 5.41
N PRO A 127 -4.90 12.52 5.39
CA PRO A 127 -4.02 12.63 4.23
C PRO A 127 -3.58 11.24 3.77
N LYS A 128 -3.73 10.96 2.46
CA LYS A 128 -3.21 9.74 1.86
C LYS A 128 -1.69 9.88 1.84
N CYS A 129 -1.02 9.02 2.59
CA CYS A 129 0.42 9.13 2.80
C CYS A 129 1.11 8.16 1.86
N SER A 130 1.80 8.68 0.85
CA SER A 130 2.54 7.85 -0.10
C SER A 130 4.05 7.94 0.12
N PHE A 131 4.74 6.83 -0.12
CA PHE A 131 6.20 6.85 -0.18
C PHE A 131 6.69 7.42 -1.51
N PHE A 132 5.99 7.15 -2.61
CA PHE A 132 6.42 7.53 -3.97
C PHE A 132 5.72 8.79 -4.52
N GLY A 133 4.51 9.11 -4.06
CA GLY A 133 3.80 10.35 -4.43
C GLY A 133 4.27 11.58 -3.66
N ASP A 134 3.86 12.77 -4.11
CA ASP A 134 4.16 14.05 -3.44
C ASP A 134 3.17 14.38 -2.32
#